data_AF-A0A368GQV2-F1
#
_entry.id   AF-A0A368GQV2-F1
#
_cell.length_a   1.000
_cell.length_b   1.000
_cell.length_c   1.000
_cell.angle_alpha   90.00
_cell.angle_beta   90.00
_cell.angle_gamma   90.00
#
_symmetry.space_group_name_H-M   'P 1'
#
loop_
_entity.id
_entity.type
_entity.pdbx_description
1 polymer ?
#
loop_
_entity_poly.entity_id
_entity_poly.type
_entity_poly.pdbx_seq_one_letter_code
_entity_poly.pdbx_strand_id
1 'polypeptide(L)'
;MEAATEHLRNFFTRGRRVYDPRDSGTFVETKEEFDALFGEFEASGIYSIETVVFGDDRNKHLVANGIKFGRAKQAYGFHASPMDGVLGLGFVDPHEEDYVPALLQAAELALVKPIFTIFLKHFGGKAMIYLFRFLVADPPRFRHL
;
A
#
# COMPACT_ATOMS: atom_id res chain seq x y z
N MET A 1 21.16 -9.58 -21.29
CA MET A 1 19.91 -8.81 -21.08
C MET A 1 19.57 -8.71 -19.59
N GLU A 2 19.79 -9.76 -18.79
CA GLU A 2 19.51 -9.83 -17.35
C GLU A 2 20.29 -8.85 -16.46
N ALA A 3 21.58 -8.64 -16.74
CA ALA A 3 22.44 -7.73 -15.95
C ALA A 3 22.03 -6.24 -16.03
N ALA A 4 21.46 -5.79 -17.14
CA ALA A 4 21.00 -4.40 -17.30
C ALA A 4 19.72 -4.14 -16.49
N THR A 5 18.83 -5.13 -16.43
CA THR A 5 17.59 -5.08 -15.65
C THR A 5 17.87 -5.09 -14.14
N GLU A 6 18.87 -5.86 -13.69
CA GLU A 6 19.30 -5.89 -12.30
C GLU A 6 19.97 -4.58 -11.86
N HIS A 7 20.79 -3.97 -12.72
CA HIS A 7 21.41 -2.67 -12.45
C HIS A 7 20.38 -1.54 -12.30
N LEU A 8 19.34 -1.53 -13.15
CA LEU A 8 18.23 -0.57 -13.06
C LEU A 8 17.34 -0.81 -11.83
N ARG A 9 17.03 -2.08 -11.50
CA ARG A 9 16.33 -2.44 -10.25
C ARG A 9 17.05 -1.87 -9.03
N ASN A 10 18.38 -2.00 -8.99
CA ASN A 10 19.22 -1.54 -7.89
C ASN A 10 19.30 -0.02 -7.79
N PHE A 11 19.10 0.74 -8.87
CA PHE A 11 19.18 2.20 -8.82
C PHE A 11 17.96 2.81 -8.10
N PHE A 12 16.75 2.32 -8.40
CA PHE A 12 15.51 2.87 -7.84
C PHE A 12 15.22 2.40 -6.41
N THR A 13 15.79 1.26 -6.00
CA THR A 13 15.52 0.64 -4.69
C THR A 13 16.68 0.75 -3.69
N ARG A 14 17.80 1.38 -4.07
CA ARG A 14 18.99 1.49 -3.21
C ARG A 14 18.67 2.18 -1.89
N GLY A 15 18.94 1.49 -0.78
CA GLY A 15 18.71 2.01 0.58
C GLY A 15 17.23 2.03 1.01
N ARG A 16 16.35 1.36 0.26
CA ARG A 16 14.92 1.22 0.56
C ARG A 16 14.60 -0.14 1.15
N ARG A 17 13.49 -0.23 1.87
CA ARG A 17 12.87 -1.52 2.16
C ARG A 17 12.15 -2.00 0.91
N VAL A 18 12.58 -3.14 0.38
CA VAL A 18 12.00 -3.77 -0.80
C VAL A 18 11.19 -4.96 -0.36
N TYR A 19 9.96 -5.06 -0.88
CA TYR A 19 9.14 -6.24 -0.68
C TYR A 19 9.60 -7.36 -1.64
N ASP A 20 9.98 -8.51 -1.07
CA ASP A 20 10.29 -9.72 -1.80
C ASP A 20 9.12 -10.72 -1.68
N PRO A 21 8.40 -11.01 -2.78
CA PRO A 21 7.26 -11.93 -2.73
C PRO A 21 7.66 -13.37 -2.36
N ARG A 22 8.94 -13.73 -2.49
CA ARG A 22 9.44 -15.08 -2.13
C ARG A 22 9.41 -15.34 -0.63
N ASP A 23 9.37 -14.27 0.17
CA ASP A 23 9.32 -14.35 1.63
C ASP A 23 7.88 -14.44 2.16
N SER A 24 6.87 -14.42 1.29
CA SER A 24 5.45 -14.42 1.66
C SER A 24 4.75 -15.74 1.35
N GLY A 25 3.93 -16.22 2.29
CA GLY A 25 3.05 -17.37 2.11
C GLY A 25 1.66 -17.03 1.56
N THR A 26 1.30 -15.75 1.46
CA THR A 26 -0.02 -15.30 1.00
C THR A 26 0.03 -14.52 -0.32
N PHE A 27 1.23 -14.37 -0.89
CA PHE A 27 1.45 -13.72 -2.17
C PHE A 27 0.80 -14.46 -3.34
N VAL A 28 0.16 -13.69 -4.23
CA VAL A 28 -0.31 -14.16 -5.53
C VAL A 28 0.12 -13.15 -6.60
N GLU A 29 0.86 -13.64 -7.61
CA GLU A 29 1.28 -12.83 -8.75
C GLU A 29 0.13 -12.66 -9.75
N THR A 30 -0.09 -11.42 -10.22
CA THR A 30 -1.00 -11.12 -11.33
C THR A 30 -0.21 -10.89 -12.62
N LYS A 31 -0.90 -10.85 -13.76
CA LYS A 31 -0.31 -10.43 -15.06
C LYS A 31 -0.61 -8.98 -15.40
N GLU A 32 -1.46 -8.33 -14.62
CA GLU A 32 -1.85 -6.93 -14.82
C GLU A 32 -0.68 -5.99 -14.50
N GLU A 33 -0.37 -5.11 -15.44
CA GLU A 33 0.63 -4.07 -15.28
C GLU A 33 -0.02 -2.79 -14.75
N PHE A 34 0.79 -1.93 -14.13
CA PHE A 34 0.37 -0.60 -13.74
C PHE A 34 1.41 0.43 -14.14
N ASP A 35 0.91 1.63 -14.40
CA ASP A 35 1.66 2.85 -14.58
C ASP A 35 0.94 3.94 -13.80
N ALA A 36 1.66 4.63 -12.92
CA ALA A 36 1.06 5.59 -12.00
C ALA A 36 1.90 6.86 -11.89
N LEU A 37 1.23 7.99 -12.05
CA LEU A 37 1.80 9.33 -11.89
C LEU A 37 1.19 10.02 -10.65
N PHE A 38 2.05 10.39 -9.71
CA PHE A 38 1.68 11.09 -8.48
C PHE A 38 2.42 12.44 -8.42
N GLY A 39 1.95 13.42 -9.19
CA GLY A 39 2.62 14.72 -9.29
C GLY A 39 3.99 14.60 -9.98
N GLU A 40 5.08 14.84 -9.25
CA GLU A 40 6.46 14.68 -9.76
C GLU A 40 7.01 13.26 -9.59
N PHE A 41 6.26 12.36 -8.95
CA PHE A 41 6.64 10.97 -8.73
C PHE A 41 5.97 10.06 -9.75
N GLU A 42 6.70 9.07 -10.26
CA GLU A 42 6.17 8.08 -11.21
C GLU A 42 6.58 6.69 -10.75
N ALA A 43 5.69 5.71 -10.93
CA ALA A 43 6.02 4.30 -10.69
C ALA A 43 5.28 3.39 -11.68
N SER A 44 6.00 2.38 -12.18
CA SER A 44 5.42 1.36 -13.05
C SER A 44 5.86 -0.04 -12.62
N GLY A 45 5.01 -1.04 -12.87
CA GLY A 45 5.25 -2.40 -12.40
C GLY A 45 4.11 -3.36 -12.69
N ILE A 46 3.95 -4.33 -11.79
CA ILE A 46 2.87 -5.34 -11.87
C ILE A 46 2.04 -5.23 -10.60
N TYR A 47 0.72 -5.39 -10.73
CA TYR A 47 -0.11 -5.65 -9.57
C TYR A 47 0.24 -6.98 -8.89
N SER A 48 -0.15 -7.13 -7.65
CA SER A 48 0.00 -8.37 -6.87
C SER A 48 -1.11 -8.41 -5.84
N ILE A 49 -1.51 -9.61 -5.45
CA ILE A 49 -2.49 -9.80 -4.37
C ILE A 49 -1.74 -10.32 -3.14
N GLU A 50 -2.03 -9.74 -1.98
CA GLU A 50 -1.31 -10.05 -0.73
C GLU A 50 -2.16 -9.77 0.52
N THR A 51 -1.68 -10.27 1.66
CA THR A 51 -2.08 -9.82 2.99
C THR A 51 -1.41 -8.49 3.34
N VAL A 52 -2.22 -7.43 3.47
CA VAL A 52 -1.76 -6.11 3.90
C VAL A 52 -2.14 -5.89 5.37
N VAL A 53 -1.16 -5.47 6.17
CA VAL A 53 -1.34 -5.15 7.59
C VAL A 53 -1.29 -3.64 7.77
N PHE A 54 -2.37 -3.04 8.26
CA PHE A 54 -2.42 -1.62 8.61
C PHE A 54 -2.29 -1.44 10.12
N GLY A 55 -1.34 -0.57 10.54
CA GLY A 55 -1.05 -0.27 11.94
C GLY A 55 0.34 -0.73 12.38
N ASP A 56 0.74 -0.34 13.59
CA ASP A 56 2.04 -0.69 14.21
C ASP A 56 1.88 -1.83 15.23
N ASP A 57 2.94 -2.63 15.43
CA ASP A 57 3.04 -3.99 16.02
C ASP A 57 2.31 -4.26 17.35
N ARG A 58 1.77 -3.23 18.02
CA ARG A 58 1.34 -3.23 19.42
C ARG A 58 -0.14 -3.53 19.65
N ASN A 59 -0.67 -4.62 19.09
CA ASN A 59 -1.98 -5.21 19.41
C ASN A 59 -3.24 -4.61 18.74
N LYS A 60 -3.12 -3.67 17.79
CA LYS A 60 -4.28 -3.13 17.04
C LYS A 60 -3.96 -2.98 15.56
N HIS A 61 -4.05 -4.08 14.83
CA HIS A 61 -3.88 -4.09 13.38
C HIS A 61 -5.17 -4.44 12.68
N LEU A 62 -5.32 -3.88 11.49
CA LEU A 62 -6.23 -4.39 10.48
C LEU A 62 -5.40 -5.30 9.57
N VAL A 63 -5.64 -6.61 9.64
CA VAL A 63 -5.06 -7.61 8.72
C VAL A 63 -6.06 -7.83 7.60
N ALA A 64 -5.70 -7.45 6.38
CA ALA A 64 -6.57 -7.54 5.21
C ALA A 64 -5.95 -8.47 4.18
N ASN A 65 -6.56 -9.65 4.01
CA ASN A 65 -6.14 -10.65 3.04
C ASN A 65 -6.76 -10.35 1.66
N GLY A 66 -6.05 -10.71 0.59
CA GLY A 66 -6.59 -10.60 -0.77
C GLY A 66 -6.58 -9.19 -1.34
N ILE A 67 -5.69 -8.32 -0.85
CA ILE A 67 -5.59 -6.93 -1.28
C ILE A 67 -4.71 -6.84 -2.52
N LYS A 68 -5.25 -6.25 -3.61
CA LYS A 68 -4.49 -5.93 -4.82
C LYS A 68 -3.69 -4.64 -4.63
N PHE A 69 -2.39 -4.67 -4.88
CA PHE A 69 -1.51 -3.49 -4.79
C PHE A 69 -0.41 -3.53 -5.85
N GLY A 70 0.14 -2.37 -6.19
CA GLY A 70 1.21 -2.24 -7.19
C GLY A 70 2.58 -2.55 -6.60
N ARG A 71 3.32 -3.48 -7.24
CA ARG A 71 4.74 -3.73 -6.96
C ARG A 71 5.59 -3.09 -8.06
N ALA A 72 6.21 -1.96 -7.71
CA ALA A 72 7.02 -1.19 -8.64
C ALA A 72 8.25 -1.97 -9.13
N LYS A 73 8.45 -1.99 -10.44
CA LYS A 73 9.71 -2.40 -11.09
C LYS A 73 10.60 -1.19 -11.37
N GLN A 74 9.99 -0.03 -11.57
CA GLN A 74 10.64 1.26 -11.82
C GLN A 74 9.92 2.34 -11.01
N ALA A 75 10.68 3.29 -10.46
CA ALA A 75 10.12 4.38 -9.68
C ALA A 75 11.00 5.64 -9.78
N TYR A 76 10.44 6.74 -10.27
CA TYR A 76 11.14 8.01 -10.46
C TYR A 76 10.68 9.07 -9.45
N GLY A 77 11.57 10.00 -9.11
CA GLY A 77 11.31 11.08 -8.13
C GLY A 77 11.46 10.66 -6.66
N PHE A 78 11.45 9.36 -6.34
CA PHE A 78 11.51 8.89 -4.95
C PHE A 78 12.90 8.98 -4.28
N HIS A 79 13.96 9.34 -4.99
CA HIS A 79 15.34 9.27 -4.47
C HIS A 79 15.61 10.13 -3.21
N ALA A 80 15.04 11.33 -3.13
CA ALA A 80 15.21 12.23 -1.97
C ALA A 80 14.18 12.02 -0.86
N SER A 81 13.12 11.23 -1.12
CA SER A 81 12.04 10.99 -0.16
C SER A 81 12.48 10.04 0.94
N PRO A 82 12.05 10.17 2.20
CA PRO A 82 12.23 9.12 3.21
C PRO A 82 11.25 7.95 3.05
N MET A 83 10.27 8.04 2.14
CA MET A 83 9.22 7.03 1.97
C MET A 83 9.72 5.82 1.16
N ASP A 84 9.22 4.64 1.51
CA ASP A 84 9.46 3.39 0.75
C ASP A 84 8.36 3.12 -0.31
N GLY A 85 7.24 3.85 -0.26
CA GLY A 85 6.12 3.69 -1.18
C GLY A 85 4.99 4.68 -0.89
N VAL A 86 3.89 4.54 -1.63
CA VAL A 86 2.69 5.39 -1.53
C VAL A 86 1.49 4.52 -1.15
N LEU A 87 0.69 4.99 -0.19
CA LEU A 87 -0.60 4.41 0.15
C LEU A 87 -1.71 5.37 -0.31
N GLY A 88 -2.41 5.01 -1.39
CA GLY A 88 -3.54 5.79 -1.91
C GLY A 88 -4.72 5.80 -0.94
N LEU A 89 -5.32 6.97 -0.74
CA LEU A 89 -6.53 7.17 0.09
C LEU A 89 -7.64 7.90 -0.68
N GLY A 90 -7.47 8.06 -1.99
CA GLY A 90 -8.46 8.66 -2.88
C GLY A 90 -9.64 7.73 -3.16
N PHE A 91 -10.61 8.25 -3.92
CA PHE A 91 -11.68 7.43 -4.49
C PHE A 91 -11.20 6.78 -5.79
N VAL A 92 -11.86 5.70 -6.19
CA VAL A 92 -11.67 5.09 -7.51
C VAL A 92 -12.15 6.07 -8.57
N ASP A 93 -11.32 6.36 -9.56
CA ASP A 93 -11.76 7.06 -10.75
C ASP A 93 -12.57 6.07 -11.60
N PRO A 94 -13.86 6.34 -11.91
CA PRO A 94 -14.66 5.45 -12.75
C PRO A 94 -14.08 5.23 -14.16
N HIS A 95 -13.09 6.02 -14.56
CA HIS A 95 -12.38 5.91 -15.84
C HIS A 95 -11.02 5.18 -15.75
N GLU A 96 -10.52 4.89 -14.54
CA GLU A 96 -9.34 4.04 -14.31
C GLU A 96 -9.82 2.68 -13.79
N GLU A 97 -10.21 1.79 -14.70
CA GLU A 97 -10.96 0.56 -14.37
C GLU A 97 -10.23 -0.45 -13.47
N ASP A 98 -8.91 -0.32 -13.24
CA ASP A 98 -8.11 -1.44 -12.71
C ASP A 98 -7.53 -1.22 -11.30
N TYR A 99 -7.78 -0.09 -10.63
CA TYR A 99 -7.22 0.15 -9.29
C TYR A 99 -8.24 0.58 -8.24
N VAL A 100 -8.35 -0.23 -7.20
CA VAL A 100 -9.06 0.12 -5.95
C VAL A 100 -8.02 0.35 -4.85
N PRO A 101 -8.00 1.50 -4.16
CA PRO A 101 -7.06 1.73 -3.06
C PRO A 101 -7.19 0.69 -1.93
N ALA A 102 -6.06 0.28 -1.35
CA ALA A 102 -6.00 -0.84 -0.41
C ALA A 102 -6.94 -0.71 0.81
N LEU A 103 -7.09 0.51 1.35
CA LEU A 103 -8.01 0.74 2.46
C LEU A 103 -9.48 0.62 2.04
N LEU A 104 -9.81 1.02 0.80
CA LEU A 104 -11.15 0.90 0.26
C LEU A 104 -11.49 -0.58 0.01
N GLN A 105 -10.56 -1.36 -0.54
CA GLN A 105 -10.70 -2.83 -0.66
C GLN A 105 -10.96 -3.47 0.72
N ALA A 106 -10.22 -3.07 1.76
CA ALA A 106 -10.47 -3.58 3.12
C ALA A 106 -11.87 -3.22 3.66
N ALA A 107 -12.41 -2.07 3.26
CA ALA A 107 -13.77 -1.66 3.61
C ALA A 107 -14.83 -2.45 2.82
N GLU A 108 -14.59 -2.75 1.53
CA GLU A 108 -15.44 -3.62 0.71
C GLU A 108 -15.50 -5.05 1.24
N LEU A 109 -14.40 -5.54 1.82
CA LEU A 109 -14.33 -6.81 2.57
C LEU A 109 -14.98 -6.73 3.96
N ALA A 110 -15.59 -5.59 4.33
CA ALA A 110 -16.22 -5.33 5.62
C ALA A 110 -15.27 -5.48 6.84
N LEU A 111 -13.95 -5.39 6.64
CA LEU A 111 -12.95 -5.51 7.71
C LEU A 111 -12.81 -4.21 8.51
N VAL A 112 -13.18 -3.08 7.91
CA VAL A 112 -13.11 -1.75 8.49
C VAL A 112 -14.28 -0.90 8.01
N LYS A 113 -14.71 0.08 8.82
CA LYS A 113 -15.65 1.08 8.32
C LYS A 113 -14.94 1.97 7.28
N PRO A 114 -15.63 2.45 6.24
CA PRO A 114 -15.06 3.38 5.25
C PRO A 114 -14.92 4.81 5.81
N ILE A 115 -14.43 4.92 7.04
CA ILE A 115 -14.20 6.17 7.77
C ILE A 115 -12.80 6.07 8.38
N PHE A 116 -11.92 6.98 7.96
CA PHE A 116 -10.59 7.13 8.54
C PHE A 116 -10.38 8.57 8.97
N THR A 117 -9.46 8.78 9.90
CA THR A 117 -9.06 10.12 10.35
C THR A 117 -7.55 10.22 10.30
N ILE A 118 -7.07 11.33 9.73
CA ILE A 118 -5.65 11.65 9.66
C ILE A 118 -5.36 12.69 10.74
N PHE A 119 -4.42 12.37 11.63
CA PHE A 119 -3.84 13.35 12.54
C PHE A 119 -2.39 13.65 12.11
N LEU A 120 -2.13 14.90 11.76
CA LEU A 120 -0.80 15.39 11.38
C LEU A 120 -0.21 16.19 12.54
N LYS A 121 0.84 15.67 13.18
CA LYS A 121 1.56 16.42 14.21
C LYS A 121 2.54 17.39 13.56
N HIS A 122 2.36 18.68 13.80
CA HIS A 122 3.33 19.71 13.39
C HIS A 122 4.55 19.73 14.31
N PHE A 123 5.75 19.74 13.73
CA PHE A 123 7.02 19.96 14.45
C PHE A 123 7.79 21.09 13.78
N GLY A 124 7.78 22.29 14.38
CA GLY A 124 8.67 23.40 13.98
C GLY A 124 8.67 23.74 12.48
N GLY A 125 7.52 23.67 11.81
CA GLY A 125 7.40 23.94 10.36
C GLY A 125 7.61 22.73 9.43
N LYS A 126 7.87 21.53 9.97
CA LYS A 126 7.91 20.27 9.23
C LYS A 126 6.96 19.26 9.87
N ALA A 127 5.97 18.76 9.12
CA ALA A 127 5.11 17.67 9.58
C ALA A 127 5.89 16.36 9.47
N MET A 128 6.01 15.59 10.56
CA MET A 128 6.86 14.38 10.60
C MET A 128 6.23 13.20 11.35
N ILE A 129 4.93 13.23 11.65
CA ILE A 129 4.24 12.05 12.20
C ILE A 129 2.83 11.96 11.61
N TYR A 130 2.56 10.88 10.90
CA TYR A 130 1.23 10.48 10.43
C TYR A 130 0.69 9.41 11.38
N LEU A 131 -0.31 9.74 12.19
CA LEU A 131 -1.08 8.72 12.91
C LEU A 131 -2.35 8.42 12.11
N PHE A 132 -2.42 7.21 11.56
CA PHE A 132 -3.65 6.68 10.98
C PHE A 132 -4.41 5.93 12.06
N ARG A 133 -5.66 6.33 12.34
CA ARG A 133 -6.56 5.57 13.18
C ARG A 133 -7.73 5.08 12.36
N PHE A 134 -7.82 3.76 12.23
CA PHE A 134 -8.94 3.07 11.60
C PHE A 134 -9.96 2.68 12.65
N LEU A 135 -11.24 2.92 12.37
CA LEU A 135 -12.34 2.39 13.17
C LEU A 135 -12.59 0.94 12.74
N VAL A 136 -11.90 0.01 13.40
CA VAL A 136 -12.13 -1.43 13.23
C VAL A 136 -13.54 -1.76 13.72
N ALA A 137 -14.31 -2.48 12.92
CA ALA A 137 -15.58 -3.03 13.35
C ALA A 137 -15.29 -4.21 14.29
N ASP A 138 -15.84 -4.17 15.50
CA ASP A 138 -15.93 -5.36 16.35
C ASP A 138 -16.90 -6.33 15.64
N PRO A 139 -16.48 -7.54 15.22
CA PRO A 139 -17.40 -8.46 14.56
C PRO A 139 -18.53 -8.84 15.52
N PRO A 140 -19.78 -8.97 15.05
CA PRO A 140 -20.88 -9.39 15.89
C PRO A 140 -20.57 -10.79 16.44
N ARG A 141 -20.49 -10.89 17.77
CA ARG A 141 -20.50 -12.18 18.46
C ARG A 141 -21.85 -12.83 18.20
N PHE A 142 -21.93 -13.70 17.20
CA PHE A 142 -23.06 -14.60 17.07
C PHE A 142 -23.01 -15.59 18.24
N ARG A 143 -23.78 -15.29 19.29
CA ARG A 143 -24.24 -16.31 20.23
C ARG A 143 -25.48 -16.94 19.61
N HIS A 144 -25.41 -18.25 19.40
CA HIS A 144 -26.56 -19.09 19.12
C HIS A 144 -27.66 -18.85 20.15
N LEU A 145 -28.86 -18.54 19.67
CA LEU A 145 -30.14 -18.95 20.24
C LEU A 145 -31.03 -19.38 19.08
#